data_AF-A0A7X6B7N4-F1
#
_entry.id   AF-A0A7X6B7N4-F1
#
_cell.length_a   1.000
_cell.length_b   1.000
_cell.length_c   1.000
_cell.angle_alpha   90.00
_cell.angle_beta   90.00
_cell.angle_gamma   90.00
#
_symmetry.space_group_name_H-M   'P 1'
#
loop_
_entity.id
_entity.type
_entity.pdbx_description
1 polymer ?
#
loop_
_entity_poly.entity_id
_entity_poly.type
_entity_poly.pdbx_seq_one_letter_code
_entity_poly.pdbx_strand_id
1 'polypeptide(L)'
;MKHDRTIRACSIWRALDIVGDVPVLLLMEQAFLGIHSFDEFVARTGLARSVVNGRLKKLVEEDCLAKVPKKGGRGFHYVLTQKGRDQFPNGLMMLRWQHEWEADSRDFQVRLHHATCGHATEPVPACAHCHAEIDPRDVDWREGPGLAQVVPHYERRRFNGEVGAGRPGGRPLVDTMIELFGDRWATLVVRAMFTHINRFDDIQRDTLMATNILTGRLERLVRQGILKTVPYSSHADRVEYRLTAKGRDLYPVLLALLQWGDKWFSDERGPPVLLTHRPCGHDLHMVAACSHCGDELELSNSRFTIEGAG
;
A
#
# COMPACT_ATOMS: atom_id res chain seq x y z
N MET A 1 31.34 -17.13 14.09
CA MET A 1 30.74 -16.10 13.21
C MET A 1 29.23 -16.28 13.20
N LYS A 2 28.45 -15.35 13.76
CA LYS A 2 27.00 -15.33 13.51
C LYS A 2 26.82 -15.07 12.02
N HIS A 3 26.27 -16.02 11.28
CA HIS A 3 25.86 -15.77 9.89
C HIS A 3 24.67 -14.82 9.93
N ASP A 4 24.76 -13.70 9.23
CA ASP A 4 23.63 -12.79 9.11
C ASP A 4 22.47 -13.51 8.41
N ARG A 5 21.28 -13.44 9.02
CA ARG A 5 20.09 -14.10 8.49
C ARG A 5 19.58 -13.29 7.29
N THR A 6 19.38 -13.94 6.16
CA THR A 6 18.90 -13.32 4.91
C THR A 6 17.44 -13.64 4.63
N ILE A 7 16.79 -12.80 3.82
CA ILE A 7 15.48 -13.06 3.21
C ILE A 7 15.59 -13.00 1.68
N ARG A 8 14.61 -13.58 0.98
CA ARG A 8 14.43 -13.34 -0.46
C ARG A 8 14.07 -11.87 -0.67
N ALA A 9 14.85 -11.19 -1.51
CA ALA A 9 14.56 -9.82 -1.91
C ALA A 9 13.16 -9.75 -2.53
N CYS A 10 12.39 -8.77 -2.10
CA CYS A 10 11.08 -8.46 -2.67
C CYS A 10 10.94 -6.94 -2.75
N SER A 11 10.45 -6.44 -3.87
CA SER A 11 10.35 -5.00 -4.09
C SER A 11 9.30 -4.34 -3.20
N ILE A 12 8.30 -5.11 -2.73
CA ILE A 12 7.36 -4.66 -1.68
C ILE A 12 8.11 -4.29 -0.40
N TRP A 13 9.11 -5.07 0.00
CA TRP A 13 9.89 -4.78 1.20
C TRP A 13 10.63 -3.44 1.06
N ARG A 14 11.29 -3.19 -0.08
CA ARG A 14 11.98 -1.91 -0.37
C ARG A 14 10.99 -0.76 -0.41
N ALA A 15 9.83 -0.96 -1.05
CA ALA A 15 8.80 0.06 -1.14
C ALA A 15 8.27 0.47 0.26
N LEU A 16 8.05 -0.51 1.15
CA LEU A 16 7.62 -0.25 2.52
C LEU A 16 8.67 0.47 3.38
N ASP A 17 9.94 0.51 2.99
CA ASP A 17 10.90 1.40 3.67
C ASP A 17 10.57 2.87 3.45
N ILE A 18 9.95 3.20 2.32
CA ILE A 18 9.60 4.58 1.99
C ILE A 18 8.18 4.89 2.43
N VAL A 19 7.21 4.08 1.98
CA VAL A 19 5.76 4.36 2.15
C VAL A 19 5.08 3.47 3.19
N GLY A 20 5.79 2.55 3.84
CA GLY A 20 5.23 1.63 4.84
C GLY A 20 5.16 2.21 6.25
N ASP A 21 4.86 3.51 6.38
CA ASP A 21 4.59 4.14 7.68
C ASP A 21 3.37 5.07 7.62
N VAL A 22 2.62 5.11 8.73
CA VAL A 22 1.37 5.87 8.83
C VAL A 22 1.57 7.37 8.51
N PRO A 23 2.53 8.09 9.12
CA PRO A 23 2.78 9.49 8.76
C PRO A 23 3.05 9.74 7.28
N VAL A 24 3.80 8.87 6.60
CA VAL A 24 4.08 9.00 5.16
C VAL A 24 2.81 8.81 4.36
N LEU A 25 2.01 7.78 4.64
CA LEU A 25 0.77 7.53 3.90
C LEU A 25 -0.22 8.69 4.07
N LEU A 26 -0.31 9.28 5.28
CA LEU A 26 -1.10 10.49 5.51
C LEU A 26 -0.60 11.67 4.66
N LEU A 27 0.72 11.90 4.60
CA LEU A 27 1.27 12.98 3.79
C LEU A 27 1.09 12.74 2.29
N MET A 28 1.24 11.50 1.83
CA MET A 28 1.02 11.12 0.42
C MET A 28 -0.45 11.31 0.03
N GLU A 29 -1.40 10.90 0.87
CA GLU A 29 -2.82 11.16 0.65
C GLU A 29 -3.09 12.66 0.49
N GLN A 30 -2.59 13.49 1.41
CA GLN A 30 -2.78 14.93 1.32
C GLN A 30 -2.09 15.55 0.08
N ALA A 31 -0.93 15.03 -0.33
CA ALA A 31 -0.26 15.45 -1.55
C ALA A 31 -1.09 15.10 -2.81
N PHE A 32 -1.74 13.93 -2.84
CA PHE A 32 -2.68 13.57 -3.91
C PHE A 32 -3.93 14.46 -3.92
N LEU A 33 -4.37 14.93 -2.76
CA LEU A 33 -5.46 15.90 -2.63
C LEU A 33 -5.04 17.35 -2.95
N GLY A 34 -3.81 17.57 -3.43
CA GLY A 34 -3.32 18.87 -3.90
C GLY A 34 -2.70 19.76 -2.81
N ILE A 35 -2.55 19.24 -1.58
CA ILE A 35 -1.84 19.95 -0.52
C ILE A 35 -0.34 20.02 -0.85
N HIS A 36 0.22 21.21 -0.77
CA HIS A 36 1.60 21.46 -1.18
C HIS A 36 2.39 22.33 -0.18
N SER A 37 1.76 22.88 0.85
CA SER A 37 2.47 23.69 1.86
C SER A 37 2.67 22.94 3.18
N PHE A 38 3.77 23.25 3.87
CA PHE A 38 4.10 22.62 5.16
C PHE A 38 3.00 22.80 6.21
N ASP A 39 2.46 24.01 6.35
CA ASP A 39 1.46 24.31 7.36
C ASP A 39 0.12 23.63 7.06
N GLU A 40 -0.26 23.50 5.80
CA GLU A 40 -1.45 22.71 5.42
C GLU A 40 -1.25 21.22 5.67
N PHE A 41 -0.07 20.66 5.40
CA PHE A 41 0.22 19.26 5.77
C PHE A 41 0.05 19.05 7.28
N VAL A 42 0.58 19.95 8.10
CA VAL A 42 0.41 19.88 9.57
C VAL A 42 -1.06 19.96 9.95
N ALA A 43 -1.80 20.93 9.40
CA ALA A 43 -3.20 21.13 9.73
C ALA A 43 -4.07 19.93 9.30
N ARG A 44 -3.95 19.50 8.04
CA ARG A 44 -4.77 18.42 7.46
C ARG A 44 -4.42 17.04 8.00
N THR A 45 -3.14 16.78 8.26
CA THR A 45 -2.77 15.48 8.86
C THR A 45 -2.92 15.47 10.36
N GLY A 46 -2.98 16.61 11.06
CA GLY A 46 -2.97 16.66 12.54
C GLY A 46 -1.68 16.09 13.17
N LEU A 47 -0.61 15.87 12.38
CA LEU A 47 0.67 15.38 12.88
C LEU A 47 1.44 16.51 13.58
N ALA A 48 2.25 16.15 14.58
CA ALA A 48 3.21 17.09 15.16
C ALA A 48 4.16 17.65 14.08
N ARG A 49 4.47 18.95 14.14
CA ARG A 49 5.34 19.64 13.16
C ARG A 49 6.68 18.94 12.95
N SER A 50 7.28 18.40 14.02
CA SER A 50 8.53 17.63 13.97
C SER A 50 8.42 16.34 13.14
N VAL A 51 7.28 15.64 13.25
CA VAL A 51 6.99 14.43 12.47
C VAL A 51 6.80 14.79 10.99
N VAL A 52 6.00 15.81 10.69
CA VAL A 52 5.80 16.30 9.31
C VAL A 52 7.12 16.71 8.69
N ASN A 53 7.95 17.48 9.41
CA ASN A 53 9.26 17.91 8.92
C ASN A 53 10.18 16.72 8.61
N GLY A 54 10.27 15.74 9.52
CA GLY A 54 11.09 14.55 9.31
C GLY A 54 10.64 13.72 8.11
N ARG A 55 9.33 13.57 7.90
CA ARG A 55 8.77 12.78 6.80
C ARG A 55 8.79 13.48 5.46
N LEU A 56 8.51 14.78 5.40
CA LEU A 56 8.69 15.56 4.17
C LEU A 56 10.17 15.60 3.76
N LYS A 57 11.11 15.71 4.71
CA LYS A 57 12.54 15.58 4.41
C LYS A 57 12.85 14.22 3.77
N LYS A 58 12.39 13.13 4.38
CA LYS A 58 12.57 11.78 3.83
C LYS A 58 11.94 11.63 2.43
N LEU A 59 10.71 12.09 2.23
CA LEU A 59 10.04 12.00 0.93
C LEU A 59 10.75 12.82 -0.15
N VAL A 60 11.46 13.88 0.22
CA VAL A 60 12.32 14.64 -0.71
C VAL A 60 13.63 13.90 -0.99
N GLU A 61 14.26 13.33 0.03
CA GLU A 61 15.48 12.51 -0.13
C GLU A 61 15.23 11.27 -1.00
N GLU A 62 14.03 10.69 -0.91
CA GLU A 62 13.60 9.52 -1.67
C GLU A 62 12.99 9.87 -3.04
N ASP A 63 13.06 11.14 -3.46
CA ASP A 63 12.51 11.65 -4.72
C ASP A 63 11.01 11.38 -4.90
N CYS A 64 10.23 11.22 -3.83
CA CYS A 64 8.76 11.17 -3.92
C CYS A 64 8.15 12.58 -4.00
N LEU A 65 8.80 13.56 -3.39
CA LEU A 65 8.42 14.97 -3.42
C LEU A 65 9.62 15.84 -3.79
N ALA A 66 9.39 16.97 -4.45
CA ALA A 66 10.39 17.99 -4.70
C ALA A 66 10.04 19.29 -3.98
N LYS A 67 11.05 20.02 -3.48
CA LYS A 67 10.89 21.37 -2.94
C LYS A 67 11.02 22.40 -4.05
N VAL A 68 9.95 23.14 -4.32
CA VAL A 68 9.91 24.19 -5.34
C VAL A 68 9.78 25.56 -4.67
N PRO A 69 10.64 26.55 -4.96
CA PRO A 69 10.53 27.88 -4.37
C PRO A 69 9.18 28.55 -4.68
N LYS A 70 8.61 29.28 -3.72
CA LYS A 70 7.42 30.09 -3.97
C LYS A 70 7.76 31.26 -4.91
N LYS A 71 6.91 31.55 -5.91
CA LYS A 71 7.05 32.77 -6.72
C LYS A 71 6.79 34.00 -5.83
N GLY A 72 7.76 34.91 -5.75
CA GLY A 72 7.60 36.22 -5.09
C GLY A 72 7.59 36.20 -3.56
N GLY A 73 8.10 35.16 -2.90
CA GLY A 73 8.10 35.08 -1.43
C GLY A 73 9.15 34.13 -0.86
N ARG A 74 9.21 34.07 0.48
CA ARG A 74 10.12 33.19 1.22
C ARG A 74 9.47 31.82 1.43
N GLY A 75 10.23 30.75 1.23
CA GLY A 75 9.79 29.37 1.45
C GLY A 75 9.59 28.56 0.18
N PHE A 76 9.04 27.35 0.33
CA PHE A 76 8.90 26.35 -0.73
C PHE A 76 7.53 25.67 -0.68
N HIS A 77 7.10 25.13 -1.82
CA HIS A 77 6.04 24.15 -1.96
C HIS A 77 6.65 22.77 -2.13
N TYR A 78 5.93 21.74 -1.68
CA TYR A 78 6.23 20.34 -1.96
C TYR A 78 5.36 19.89 -3.13
N VAL A 79 5.97 19.34 -4.16
CA VAL A 79 5.26 18.85 -5.35
C VAL A 79 5.60 17.39 -5.59
N LEU A 80 4.62 16.60 -6.03
CA LEU A 80 4.86 15.20 -6.41
C LEU A 80 5.72 15.14 -7.68
N THR A 81 6.82 14.41 -7.57
CA THR A 81 7.66 13.96 -8.69
C THR A 81 6.97 12.83 -9.44
N GLN A 82 7.59 12.29 -10.49
CA GLN A 82 7.05 11.09 -11.15
C GLN A 82 7.00 9.89 -10.19
N LYS A 83 8.05 9.67 -9.39
CA LYS A 83 8.10 8.59 -8.41
C LYS A 83 6.99 8.71 -7.37
N GLY A 84 6.69 9.92 -6.90
CA GLY A 84 5.54 10.16 -6.02
C GLY A 84 4.19 9.92 -6.70
N ARG A 85 4.03 10.35 -7.96
CA ARG A 85 2.79 10.16 -8.74
C ARG A 85 2.50 8.68 -9.02
N ASP A 86 3.52 7.88 -9.26
CA ASP A 86 3.39 6.44 -9.51
C ASP A 86 2.86 5.65 -8.29
N GLN A 87 2.75 6.28 -7.11
CA GLN A 87 2.06 5.70 -5.94
C GLN A 87 0.55 5.93 -5.95
N PHE A 88 0.03 6.75 -6.86
CA PHE A 88 -1.40 7.05 -6.91
C PHE A 88 -2.29 5.81 -7.10
N PRO A 89 -1.94 4.82 -7.95
CA PRO A 89 -2.70 3.57 -8.05
C PRO A 89 -2.78 2.81 -6.72
N ASN A 90 -1.75 2.88 -5.86
CA ASN A 90 -1.79 2.25 -4.54
C ASN A 90 -2.88 2.89 -3.65
N GLY A 91 -2.97 4.23 -3.65
CA GLY A 91 -4.04 4.96 -2.97
C GLY A 91 -5.45 4.64 -3.51
N LEU A 92 -5.59 4.51 -4.84
CA LEU A 92 -6.85 4.09 -5.45
C LEU A 92 -7.27 2.67 -5.05
N MET A 93 -6.33 1.73 -4.97
CA MET A 93 -6.63 0.36 -4.52
C MET A 93 -6.98 0.31 -3.04
N MET A 94 -6.40 1.20 -2.21
CA MET A 94 -6.82 1.37 -0.82
C MET A 94 -8.25 1.91 -0.72
N LEU A 95 -8.60 2.87 -1.57
CA LEU A 95 -9.95 3.42 -1.64
C LEU A 95 -10.97 2.36 -2.03
N ARG A 96 -10.71 1.61 -3.12
CA ARG A 96 -11.52 0.47 -3.57
C ARG A 96 -11.85 -0.49 -2.43
N TRP A 97 -10.80 -0.89 -1.70
CA TRP A 97 -10.95 -1.84 -0.61
C TRP A 97 -11.85 -1.30 0.50
N GLN A 98 -11.72 -0.02 0.86
CA GLN A 98 -12.57 0.59 1.87
C GLN A 98 -14.02 0.75 1.40
N HIS A 99 -14.25 1.09 0.14
CA HIS A 99 -15.61 1.11 -0.41
C HIS A 99 -16.25 -0.26 -0.31
N GLU A 100 -15.55 -1.32 -0.69
CA GLU A 100 -16.09 -2.68 -0.68
C GLU A 100 -16.39 -3.18 0.76
N TRP A 101 -15.46 -2.99 1.69
CA TRP A 101 -15.51 -3.67 2.98
C TRP A 101 -15.98 -2.80 4.15
N GLU A 102 -16.03 -1.48 3.96
CA GLU A 102 -16.21 -0.52 5.05
C GLU A 102 -17.13 0.67 4.72
N ALA A 103 -17.80 0.69 3.56
CA ALA A 103 -18.72 1.77 3.17
C ALA A 103 -19.74 2.12 4.28
N ASP A 104 -20.37 1.13 4.90
CA ASP A 104 -21.41 1.34 5.92
C ASP A 104 -20.86 1.71 7.31
N SER A 105 -19.56 1.55 7.54
CA SER A 105 -18.93 1.80 8.84
C SER A 105 -18.43 3.24 9.00
N ARG A 106 -18.62 4.08 7.98
CA ARG A 106 -18.09 5.44 7.91
C ARG A 106 -19.21 6.47 7.93
N ASP A 107 -18.92 7.56 8.61
CA ASP A 107 -19.75 8.75 8.75
C ASP A 107 -19.73 9.64 7.50
N PHE A 108 -18.85 9.36 6.54
CA PHE A 108 -18.78 10.01 5.25
C PHE A 108 -18.52 9.00 4.12
N GLN A 109 -18.89 9.40 2.91
CA GLN A 109 -18.64 8.67 1.68
C GLN A 109 -17.65 9.44 0.80
N VAL A 110 -16.68 8.73 0.23
CA VAL A 110 -15.74 9.30 -0.73
C VAL A 110 -16.23 8.91 -2.12
N ARG A 111 -16.49 9.88 -3.00
CA ARG A 111 -16.77 9.57 -4.41
C ARG A 111 -15.59 9.96 -5.28
N LEU A 112 -15.21 9.03 -6.15
CA LEU A 112 -14.23 9.25 -7.20
C LEU A 112 -14.94 9.54 -8.51
N HIS A 113 -14.52 10.59 -9.20
CA HIS A 113 -14.98 10.97 -10.52
C HIS A 113 -13.82 10.96 -11.51
N HIS A 114 -14.03 10.33 -12.66
CA HIS A 114 -13.08 10.40 -13.77
C HIS A 114 -13.36 11.64 -14.59
N ALA A 115 -12.43 12.59 -14.56
CA ALA A 115 -12.59 13.89 -15.21
C ALA A 115 -12.67 13.78 -16.75
N THR A 116 -12.10 12.73 -17.34
CA THR A 116 -12.13 12.53 -18.80
C THR A 116 -13.51 12.07 -19.27
N CYS A 117 -14.08 11.03 -18.67
CA CYS A 117 -15.41 10.55 -19.08
C CYS A 117 -16.57 11.27 -18.36
N GLY A 118 -16.30 12.01 -17.29
CA GLY A 118 -17.29 12.78 -16.54
C GLY A 118 -18.14 11.98 -15.55
N HIS A 119 -17.92 10.67 -15.41
CA HIS A 119 -18.75 9.80 -14.56
C HIS A 119 -18.11 9.56 -13.19
N ALA A 120 -18.97 9.34 -12.19
CA ALA A 120 -18.55 8.70 -10.94
C ALA A 120 -18.07 7.27 -11.27
N THR A 121 -17.03 6.81 -10.57
CA THR A 121 -16.38 5.54 -10.88
C THR A 121 -15.78 4.90 -9.64
N GLU A 122 -15.71 3.57 -9.65
CA GLU A 122 -14.79 2.82 -8.82
C GLU A 122 -13.48 2.54 -9.57
N PRO A 123 -12.34 2.50 -8.88
CA PRO A 123 -11.07 2.11 -9.50
C PRO A 123 -10.98 0.58 -9.61
N VAL A 124 -10.89 0.07 -10.83
CA VAL A 124 -10.81 -1.36 -11.16
C VAL A 124 -9.34 -1.75 -11.38
N PRO A 125 -8.81 -2.79 -10.72
CA PRO A 125 -7.46 -3.28 -11.00
C PRO A 125 -7.45 -4.06 -12.31
N ALA A 126 -7.17 -3.41 -13.43
CA ALA A 126 -7.22 -4.02 -14.75
C ALA A 126 -5.82 -4.40 -15.26
N CYS A 127 -5.73 -5.49 -16.02
CA CYS A 127 -4.53 -5.85 -16.75
C CYS A 127 -4.33 -4.87 -17.91
N ALA A 128 -3.17 -4.22 -18.00
CA ALA A 128 -2.86 -3.26 -19.06
C ALA A 128 -2.87 -3.86 -20.47
N HIS A 129 -2.71 -5.19 -20.60
CA HIS A 129 -2.70 -5.87 -21.89
C HIS A 129 -4.12 -6.24 -22.39
N CYS A 130 -4.94 -6.89 -21.56
CA CYS A 130 -6.26 -7.38 -21.99
C CYS A 130 -7.45 -6.62 -21.37
N HIS A 131 -7.18 -5.63 -20.50
CA HIS A 131 -8.16 -4.80 -19.80
C HIS A 131 -9.14 -5.55 -18.87
N ALA A 132 -8.99 -6.86 -18.71
CA ALA A 132 -9.75 -7.63 -17.74
C ALA A 132 -9.34 -7.28 -16.31
N GLU A 133 -10.31 -7.27 -15.40
CA GLU A 133 -10.05 -7.13 -13.96
C GLU A 133 -9.20 -8.30 -13.46
N ILE A 134 -8.20 -7.98 -12.64
CA ILE A 134 -7.21 -8.92 -12.13
C ILE A 134 -7.76 -9.61 -10.90
N ASP A 135 -7.94 -10.92 -10.98
CA ASP A 135 -8.18 -11.77 -9.83
C ASP A 135 -6.86 -12.36 -9.32
N PRO A 136 -6.54 -12.30 -8.02
CA PRO A 136 -5.33 -12.93 -7.46
C PRO A 136 -5.20 -14.41 -7.80
N ARG A 137 -6.31 -15.11 -8.02
CA ARG A 137 -6.31 -16.53 -8.38
C ARG A 137 -5.78 -16.76 -9.78
N ASP A 138 -5.87 -15.76 -10.66
CA ASP A 138 -5.52 -15.80 -12.09
C ASP A 138 -4.16 -15.18 -12.39
N VAL A 139 -3.31 -15.07 -11.37
CA VAL A 139 -1.94 -14.60 -11.49
C VAL A 139 -0.97 -15.71 -11.09
N ASP A 140 -0.10 -16.07 -12.02
CA ASP A 140 1.07 -16.90 -11.72
C ASP A 140 2.28 -16.01 -11.45
N TRP A 141 3.26 -16.57 -10.75
CA TRP A 141 4.52 -15.89 -10.48
C TRP A 141 5.71 -16.81 -10.75
N ARG A 142 6.84 -16.19 -11.11
CA ARG A 142 8.13 -16.86 -11.24
C ARG A 142 9.25 -16.00 -10.68
N GLU A 143 10.36 -16.64 -10.35
CA GLU A 143 11.57 -15.92 -9.94
C GLU A 143 12.05 -15.02 -11.08
N GLY A 144 12.27 -13.75 -10.75
CA GLY A 144 12.79 -12.76 -11.68
C GLY A 144 14.32 -12.68 -11.63
N PRO A 145 14.93 -12.07 -12.65
CA PRO A 145 16.39 -11.93 -12.76
C PRO A 145 17.04 -11.13 -11.61
N GLY A 146 16.28 -10.26 -10.95
CA GLY A 146 16.73 -9.50 -9.78
C GLY A 146 16.65 -10.24 -8.45
N LEU A 147 16.25 -11.52 -8.44
CA LEU A 147 16.11 -12.27 -7.19
C LEU A 147 17.47 -12.45 -6.52
N ALA A 148 17.56 -12.05 -5.26
CA ALA A 148 18.76 -12.18 -4.45
C ALA A 148 18.40 -12.46 -2.99
N GLN A 149 19.33 -13.06 -2.25
CA GLN A 149 19.28 -13.09 -0.80
C GLN A 149 19.80 -11.76 -0.26
N VAL A 150 19.04 -11.09 0.60
CA VAL A 150 19.40 -9.80 1.19
C VAL A 150 19.30 -9.86 2.71
N VAL A 151 20.20 -9.16 3.39
CA VAL A 151 20.08 -8.94 4.84
C VAL A 151 19.04 -7.82 5.03
N PRO A 152 17.90 -8.10 5.69
CA PRO A 152 16.89 -7.07 5.83
C PRO A 152 17.30 -6.07 6.92
N HIS A 153 17.30 -4.79 6.54
CA HIS A 153 17.38 -3.69 7.49
C HIS A 153 15.95 -3.25 7.88
N TYR A 154 15.58 -3.55 9.13
CA TYR A 154 14.30 -3.12 9.69
C TYR A 154 14.52 -1.92 10.61
N GLU A 155 14.34 -0.72 10.08
CA GLU A 155 14.27 0.47 10.92
C GLU A 155 13.07 0.35 11.88
N ARG A 156 13.33 0.46 13.19
CA ARG A 156 12.26 0.50 14.18
C ARG A 156 11.46 1.78 14.00
N ARG A 157 10.25 1.64 13.45
CA ARG A 157 9.28 2.72 13.33
C ARG A 157 8.19 2.52 14.38
N ARG A 158 8.13 3.42 15.37
CA ARG A 158 7.02 3.49 16.32
C ARG A 158 6.17 4.70 15.98
N PHE A 159 4.92 4.46 15.63
CA PHE A 159 3.90 5.49 15.61
C PHE A 159 2.86 5.10 16.66
N ASN A 160 2.68 5.95 17.67
CA ASN A 160 1.74 5.72 18.78
C ASN A 160 0.50 6.64 18.66
N GLY A 161 0.21 7.17 17.46
CA GLY A 161 -0.93 8.08 17.24
C GLY A 161 -2.14 7.36 16.64
N GLU A 162 -3.33 7.91 16.85
CA GLU A 162 -4.59 7.45 16.27
C GLU A 162 -4.74 7.93 14.81
N VAL A 163 -5.26 7.10 13.90
CA VAL A 163 -5.47 7.46 12.48
C VAL A 163 -6.95 7.76 12.18
N GLY A 164 -7.88 7.40 13.09
CA GLY A 164 -9.34 7.56 12.93
C GLY A 164 -9.94 8.90 13.38
N ALA A 165 -11.23 8.89 13.72
CA ALA A 165 -12.07 10.07 13.94
C ALA A 165 -11.61 11.02 15.08
N GLY A 166 -10.82 10.54 16.05
CA GLY A 166 -10.25 11.37 17.13
C GLY A 166 -9.10 12.29 16.70
N ARG A 167 -8.74 12.27 15.40
CA ARG A 167 -7.55 12.94 14.88
C ARG A 167 -7.80 14.44 14.62
N PRO A 168 -6.92 15.35 15.09
CA PRO A 168 -7.12 16.80 14.92
C PRO A 168 -7.22 17.30 13.47
N GLY A 169 -6.66 16.56 12.51
CA GLY A 169 -6.71 16.89 11.08
C GLY A 169 -7.97 16.40 10.36
N GLY A 170 -8.89 15.78 11.07
CA GLY A 170 -9.99 15.03 10.49
C GLY A 170 -9.60 13.60 10.12
N ARG A 171 -10.59 12.81 9.72
CA ARG A 171 -10.45 11.41 9.35
C ARG A 171 -9.93 11.29 7.90
N PRO A 172 -8.82 10.56 7.65
CA PRO A 172 -8.28 10.31 6.30
C PRO A 172 -9.30 9.64 5.38
N LEU A 173 -9.16 9.80 4.06
CA LEU A 173 -10.02 9.14 3.08
C LEU A 173 -9.88 7.62 3.15
N VAL A 174 -8.67 7.13 3.44
CA VAL A 174 -8.33 5.71 3.52
C VAL A 174 -7.71 5.29 4.87
N ASP A 175 -8.32 5.73 5.98
CA ASP A 175 -7.82 5.54 7.36
C ASP A 175 -7.49 4.10 7.76
N THR A 176 -8.42 3.15 7.57
CA THR A 176 -8.18 1.73 7.92
C THR A 176 -7.02 1.16 7.11
N MET A 177 -6.92 1.53 5.84
CA MET A 177 -5.83 1.08 4.97
C MET A 177 -4.49 1.70 5.35
N ILE A 178 -4.48 2.97 5.77
CA ILE A 178 -3.29 3.61 6.33
C ILE A 178 -2.85 2.89 7.60
N GLU A 179 -3.76 2.49 8.49
CA GLU A 179 -3.43 1.74 9.70
C GLU A 179 -2.89 0.33 9.42
N LEU A 180 -3.40 -0.32 8.37
CA LEU A 180 -2.99 -1.66 7.97
C LEU A 180 -1.64 -1.64 7.26
N PHE A 181 -1.46 -0.78 6.24
CA PHE A 181 -0.25 -0.72 5.41
C PHE A 181 0.86 0.13 6.01
N GLY A 182 0.52 1.03 6.93
CA GLY A 182 1.49 1.74 7.78
C GLY A 182 2.16 0.83 8.82
N ASP A 183 1.67 -0.40 8.99
CA ASP A 183 2.34 -1.48 9.72
C ASP A 183 3.03 -2.43 8.72
N ARG A 184 4.28 -2.11 8.38
CA ARG A 184 5.12 -2.91 7.44
C ARG A 184 4.98 -4.42 7.65
N TRP A 185 4.95 -4.87 8.89
CA TRP A 185 4.90 -6.28 9.22
C TRP A 185 3.59 -6.95 8.83
N ALA A 186 2.46 -6.26 9.03
CA ALA A 186 1.16 -6.75 8.58
C ALA A 186 1.16 -6.94 7.06
N THR A 187 1.67 -5.96 6.31
CA THR A 187 1.80 -6.05 4.85
C THR A 187 2.67 -7.22 4.40
N LEU A 188 3.81 -7.47 5.06
CA LEU A 188 4.69 -8.59 4.72
C LEU A 188 4.07 -9.96 5.00
N VAL A 189 3.28 -10.07 6.08
CA VAL A 189 2.48 -11.27 6.39
C VAL A 189 1.42 -11.50 5.32
N VAL A 190 0.64 -10.48 4.95
CA VAL A 190 -0.39 -10.60 3.91
C VAL A 190 0.23 -10.98 2.56
N ARG A 191 1.36 -10.36 2.18
CA ARG A 191 2.12 -10.74 0.97
C ARG A 191 2.54 -12.22 1.00
N ALA A 192 3.02 -12.73 2.14
CA ALA A 192 3.44 -14.14 2.26
C ALA A 192 2.30 -15.12 1.91
N MET A 193 1.06 -14.78 2.28
CA MET A 193 -0.13 -15.61 1.99
C MET A 193 -0.41 -15.74 0.48
N PHE A 194 -0.15 -14.70 -0.31
CA PHE A 194 -0.31 -14.74 -1.77
C PHE A 194 0.76 -15.60 -2.46
N THR A 195 1.85 -15.92 -1.77
CA THR A 195 2.86 -16.90 -2.19
C THR A 195 2.69 -18.26 -1.50
N HIS A 196 1.51 -18.53 -0.93
CA HIS A 196 1.16 -19.77 -0.22
C HIS A 196 1.97 -20.06 1.06
N ILE A 197 2.63 -19.05 1.62
CA ILE A 197 3.33 -19.14 2.90
C ILE A 197 2.32 -18.89 4.02
N ASN A 198 1.70 -19.97 4.48
CA ASN A 198 0.49 -19.91 5.32
C ASN A 198 0.70 -20.40 6.77
N ARG A 199 1.86 -20.99 7.08
CA ARG A 199 2.15 -21.55 8.42
C ARG A 199 3.06 -20.62 9.20
N PHE A 200 2.88 -20.60 10.53
CA PHE A 200 3.63 -19.71 11.42
C PHE A 200 5.15 -19.77 11.18
N ASP A 201 5.74 -20.96 11.21
CA ASP A 201 7.18 -21.15 11.06
C ASP A 201 7.68 -20.75 9.66
N ASP A 202 6.86 -20.95 8.63
CA ASP A 202 7.20 -20.58 7.25
C ASP A 202 7.18 -19.05 7.08
N ILE A 203 6.17 -18.38 7.64
CA ILE A 203 6.06 -16.92 7.66
C ILE A 203 7.23 -16.33 8.46
N GLN A 204 7.58 -16.92 9.60
CA GLN A 204 8.70 -16.46 10.40
C GLN A 204 10.03 -16.62 9.67
N ARG A 205 10.23 -17.73 8.94
CA ARG A 205 11.44 -17.94 8.14
C ARG A 205 11.53 -16.95 6.98
N ASP A 206 10.42 -16.67 6.32
CA ASP A 206 10.37 -15.78 5.17
C ASP A 206 10.52 -14.29 5.55
N THR A 207 10.00 -13.89 6.70
CA THR A 207 10.01 -12.49 7.16
C THR A 207 11.11 -12.17 8.18
N LEU A 208 11.68 -13.18 8.83
CA LEU A 208 12.60 -13.05 9.98
C LEU A 208 12.04 -12.26 11.17
N MET A 209 10.71 -12.18 11.29
CA MET A 209 10.06 -11.51 12.41
C MET A 209 10.30 -12.24 13.74
N ALA A 210 10.48 -11.48 14.82
CA ALA A 210 10.47 -12.04 16.16
C ALA A 210 9.08 -12.66 16.46
N THR A 211 9.06 -13.81 17.14
CA THR A 211 7.84 -14.61 17.39
C THR A 211 6.71 -13.77 17.99
N ASN A 212 7.00 -12.98 19.01
CA ASN A 212 6.01 -12.12 19.68
C ASN A 212 5.40 -11.06 18.73
N ILE A 213 6.21 -10.51 17.81
CA ILE A 213 5.72 -9.57 16.80
C ILE A 213 4.81 -10.30 15.82
N LEU A 214 5.24 -11.45 15.30
CA LEU A 214 4.46 -12.24 14.34
C LEU A 214 3.11 -12.68 14.94
N THR A 215 3.11 -13.22 16.16
CA THR A 215 1.87 -13.59 16.88
C THR A 215 0.90 -12.41 16.97
N GLY A 216 1.35 -11.26 17.47
CA GLY A 216 0.48 -10.08 17.60
C GLY A 216 -0.05 -9.56 16.26
N ARG A 217 0.72 -9.69 15.17
CA ARG A 217 0.26 -9.32 13.82
C ARG A 217 -0.80 -10.29 13.29
N LEU A 218 -0.57 -11.59 13.43
CA LEU A 218 -1.52 -12.61 13.00
C LEU A 218 -2.84 -12.49 13.77
N GLU A 219 -2.80 -12.29 15.08
CA GLU A 219 -4.00 -12.06 15.91
C GLU A 219 -4.78 -10.83 15.46
N ARG A 220 -4.09 -9.71 15.16
CA ARG A 220 -4.72 -8.49 14.66
C ARG A 220 -5.38 -8.72 13.30
N LEU A 221 -4.69 -9.36 12.36
CA LEU A 221 -5.22 -9.66 11.03
C LEU A 221 -6.41 -10.62 11.07
N VAL A 222 -6.40 -11.60 12.00
CA VAL A 222 -7.56 -12.48 12.23
C VAL A 222 -8.73 -11.71 12.82
N ARG A 223 -8.49 -10.86 13.82
CA ARG A 223 -9.52 -10.02 14.45
C ARG A 223 -10.16 -9.04 13.46
N GLN A 224 -9.38 -8.50 12.53
CA GLN A 224 -9.85 -7.61 11.46
C GLN A 224 -10.59 -8.37 10.33
N GLY A 225 -10.66 -9.71 10.40
CA GLY A 225 -11.30 -10.53 9.38
C GLY A 225 -10.51 -10.62 8.07
N ILE A 226 -9.24 -10.20 8.05
CA ILE A 226 -8.34 -10.34 6.88
C ILE A 226 -7.91 -11.80 6.71
N LEU A 227 -7.60 -12.44 7.84
CA LEU A 227 -7.18 -13.84 7.90
C LEU A 227 -8.19 -14.66 8.70
N LYS A 228 -8.19 -15.96 8.45
CA LYS A 228 -8.82 -16.97 9.30
C LYS A 228 -7.84 -18.10 9.59
N THR A 229 -8.01 -18.75 10.74
CA THR A 229 -7.26 -19.95 11.09
C THR A 229 -7.97 -21.19 10.56
N VAL A 230 -7.20 -22.13 10.02
CA VAL A 230 -7.69 -23.41 9.51
C VAL A 230 -6.82 -24.52 10.09
N PRO A 231 -7.38 -25.51 10.81
CA PRO A 231 -6.63 -26.69 11.23
C PRO A 231 -6.16 -27.48 10.01
N TYR A 232 -4.88 -27.89 9.99
CA TYR A 232 -4.34 -28.76 8.92
C TYR A 232 -3.96 -30.15 9.43
N SER A 233 -4.21 -30.44 10.71
CA SER A 233 -4.00 -31.75 11.31
C SER A 233 -5.06 -32.07 12.35
N SER A 234 -5.13 -33.32 12.81
CA SER A 234 -5.96 -33.75 13.93
C SER A 234 -5.56 -33.14 15.28
N HIS A 235 -4.36 -32.56 15.39
CA HIS A 235 -3.93 -31.81 16.55
C HIS A 235 -4.38 -30.34 16.43
N ALA A 236 -5.08 -29.86 17.46
CA ALA A 236 -5.74 -28.56 17.48
C ALA A 236 -4.78 -27.35 17.43
N ASP A 237 -3.51 -27.53 17.81
CA ASP A 237 -2.47 -26.49 17.82
C ASP A 237 -1.85 -26.24 16.43
N ARG A 238 -2.06 -27.17 15.49
CA ARG A 238 -1.51 -27.08 14.14
C ARG A 238 -2.50 -26.41 13.18
N VAL A 239 -2.42 -25.08 13.16
CA VAL A 239 -3.21 -24.22 12.28
C VAL A 239 -2.36 -23.58 11.20
N GLU A 240 -3.00 -23.31 10.07
CA GLU A 240 -2.50 -22.40 9.03
C GLU A 240 -3.43 -21.19 8.91
N TYR A 241 -2.87 -20.10 8.43
CA TYR A 241 -3.59 -18.85 8.21
C TYR A 241 -3.97 -18.77 6.74
N ARG A 242 -5.24 -18.47 6.46
CA ARG A 242 -5.75 -18.29 5.10
C ARG A 242 -6.43 -16.94 4.94
N LEU A 243 -6.26 -16.33 3.78
CA LEU A 243 -6.98 -15.11 3.41
C LEU A 243 -8.49 -15.38 3.36
N THR A 244 -9.26 -14.46 3.94
CA THR A 244 -10.71 -14.36 3.72
C THR A 244 -10.99 -13.68 2.37
N ALA A 245 -12.26 -13.43 2.03
CA ALA A 245 -12.59 -12.56 0.90
C ALA A 245 -12.01 -11.15 1.12
N LYS A 246 -12.25 -10.57 2.32
CA LYS A 246 -11.69 -9.28 2.75
C LYS A 246 -10.18 -9.20 2.64
N GLY A 247 -9.47 -10.28 2.97
CA GLY A 247 -8.01 -10.33 2.80
C GLY A 247 -7.55 -10.51 1.35
N ARG A 248 -8.28 -11.24 0.51
CA ARG A 248 -7.92 -11.40 -0.91
C ARG A 248 -8.01 -10.09 -1.68
N ASP A 249 -8.95 -9.22 -1.32
CA ASP A 249 -9.10 -7.90 -1.95
C ASP A 249 -7.97 -6.92 -1.62
N LEU A 250 -7.03 -7.28 -0.75
CA LEU A 250 -5.78 -6.55 -0.54
C LEU A 250 -4.76 -6.78 -1.67
N TYR A 251 -5.00 -7.77 -2.54
CA TYR A 251 -4.07 -8.12 -3.62
C TYR A 251 -3.73 -6.95 -4.54
N PRO A 252 -4.69 -6.15 -5.04
CA PRO A 252 -4.37 -5.01 -5.91
C PRO A 252 -3.50 -3.95 -5.22
N VAL A 253 -3.65 -3.76 -3.91
CA VAL A 253 -2.80 -2.84 -3.15
C VAL A 253 -1.35 -3.34 -3.14
N LEU A 254 -1.16 -4.64 -2.89
CA LEU A 254 0.17 -5.26 -2.94
C LEU A 254 0.77 -5.25 -4.35
N LEU A 255 -0.06 -5.45 -5.38
CA LEU A 255 0.37 -5.44 -6.78
C LEU A 255 0.83 -4.04 -7.22
N ALA A 256 0.08 -2.99 -6.88
CA ALA A 256 0.48 -1.60 -7.09
C ALA A 256 1.81 -1.29 -6.37
N LEU A 257 1.95 -1.76 -5.12
CA LEU A 257 3.16 -1.55 -4.33
C LEU A 257 4.37 -2.32 -4.89
N LEU A 258 4.15 -3.54 -5.39
CA LEU A 258 5.15 -4.35 -6.07
C LEU A 258 5.65 -3.65 -7.32
N GLN A 259 4.74 -3.22 -8.20
CA GLN A 259 5.07 -2.51 -9.45
C GLN A 259 5.85 -1.21 -9.19
N TRP A 260 5.45 -0.44 -8.18
CA TRP A 260 6.19 0.75 -7.80
C TRP A 260 7.58 0.39 -7.27
N GLY A 261 7.67 -0.64 -6.43
CA GLY A 261 8.92 -1.20 -5.95
C GLY A 261 9.85 -1.62 -7.09
N ASP A 262 9.31 -2.35 -8.07
CA ASP A 262 10.04 -2.88 -9.21
C ASP A 262 10.55 -1.74 -10.11
N LYS A 263 9.71 -0.74 -10.37
CA LYS A 263 10.08 0.41 -11.22
C LYS A 263 11.21 1.25 -10.62
N TRP A 264 11.19 1.49 -9.30
CA TRP A 264 12.06 2.49 -8.67
C TRP A 264 13.20 1.92 -7.81
N PHE A 265 13.17 0.62 -7.49
CA PHE A 265 14.16 0.00 -6.60
C PHE A 265 14.71 -1.34 -7.11
N SER A 266 14.34 -1.79 -8.30
CA SER A 266 15.07 -2.88 -8.95
C SER A 266 16.48 -2.42 -9.30
N ASP A 267 17.45 -3.32 -9.17
CA ASP A 267 18.77 -3.07 -9.72
C ASP A 267 18.78 -3.37 -11.23
N GLU A 268 19.95 -3.24 -11.87
CA GLU A 268 20.11 -3.44 -13.32
C GLU A 268 19.68 -4.83 -13.80
N ARG A 269 19.60 -5.84 -12.91
CA ARG A 269 19.12 -7.17 -13.26
C ARG A 269 17.61 -7.19 -13.48
N GLY A 270 16.86 -6.21 -12.99
CA GLY A 270 15.41 -6.12 -13.09
C GLY A 270 14.67 -6.61 -11.84
N PRO A 271 13.36 -6.87 -11.94
CA PRO A 271 12.54 -7.21 -10.78
C PRO A 271 12.87 -8.61 -10.22
N PRO A 272 12.73 -8.82 -8.90
CA PRO A 272 12.99 -10.12 -8.25
C PRO A 272 11.86 -11.14 -8.46
N VAL A 273 10.67 -10.68 -8.84
CA VAL A 273 9.50 -11.52 -9.12
C VAL A 273 8.87 -11.02 -10.42
N LEU A 274 8.49 -11.95 -11.28
CA LEU A 274 7.73 -11.65 -12.50
C LEU A 274 6.36 -12.31 -12.38
N LEU A 275 5.32 -11.53 -12.66
CA LEU A 275 3.94 -11.97 -12.59
C LEU A 275 3.39 -12.16 -14.00
N THR A 276 2.58 -13.19 -14.21
CA THR A 276 1.92 -13.45 -15.49
C THR A 276 0.41 -13.51 -15.25
N HIS A 277 -0.33 -12.74 -16.04
CA HIS A 277 -1.80 -12.79 -16.00
C HIS A 277 -2.27 -13.98 -16.82
N ARG A 278 -2.71 -15.05 -16.15
CA ARG A 278 -3.05 -16.32 -16.83
C ARG A 278 -4.09 -16.19 -17.94
N PRO A 279 -5.16 -15.39 -17.80
CA PRO A 279 -6.19 -15.28 -18.84
C PRO A 279 -5.66 -14.76 -20.18
N CYS A 280 -4.64 -13.89 -20.18
CA CYS A 280 -4.05 -13.38 -21.43
C CYS A 280 -2.64 -13.93 -21.73
N GLY A 281 -2.00 -14.60 -20.78
CA GLY A 281 -0.65 -15.18 -20.94
C GLY A 281 0.50 -14.17 -20.99
N HIS A 282 0.25 -12.88 -20.71
CA HIS A 282 1.26 -11.83 -20.75
C HIS A 282 1.79 -11.50 -19.35
N ASP A 283 2.99 -10.91 -19.29
CA ASP A 283 3.51 -10.33 -18.06
C ASP A 283 2.51 -9.30 -17.52
N LEU A 284 2.17 -9.44 -16.24
CA LEU A 284 1.11 -8.68 -15.61
C LEU A 284 1.61 -7.27 -15.28
N HIS A 285 0.94 -6.29 -15.86
CA HIS A 285 0.99 -4.90 -15.43
C HIS A 285 -0.42 -4.45 -15.07
N MET A 286 -0.64 -4.06 -13.83
CA MET A 286 -1.88 -3.52 -13.30
C MET A 286 -1.95 -2.02 -13.55
N VAL A 287 -3.08 -1.58 -14.10
CA VAL A 287 -3.51 -0.19 -14.12
C VAL A 287 -4.77 -0.04 -13.27
N ALA A 288 -4.96 1.12 -12.66
CA ALA A 288 -6.24 1.46 -12.04
C ALA A 288 -7.15 2.01 -13.16
N ALA A 289 -8.14 1.25 -13.59
CA ALA A 289 -9.06 1.62 -14.66
C ALA A 289 -10.37 2.20 -14.11
N CYS A 290 -11.00 3.06 -14.89
CA CYS A 290 -12.34 3.56 -14.63
C CYS A 290 -13.37 2.45 -14.87
N SER A 291 -14.16 2.10 -13.84
CA SER A 291 -15.29 1.16 -13.96
C SER A 291 -16.34 1.52 -15.03
N HIS A 292 -16.40 2.79 -15.47
CA HIS A 292 -17.37 3.24 -16.47
C HIS A 292 -16.84 3.15 -17.91
N CYS A 293 -15.65 3.69 -18.19
CA CYS A 293 -15.11 3.76 -19.56
C CYS A 293 -13.92 2.83 -19.83
N GLY A 294 -13.32 2.23 -18.81
CA GLY A 294 -12.15 1.36 -18.93
C GLY A 294 -10.80 2.07 -19.02
N ASP A 295 -10.78 3.39 -19.23
CA ASP A 295 -9.54 4.18 -19.31
C ASP A 295 -8.82 4.28 -17.95
N GLU A 296 -7.51 4.51 -17.99
CA GLU A 296 -6.68 4.63 -16.80
C GLU A 296 -7.02 5.88 -15.96
N LEU A 297 -7.07 5.67 -14.64
CA LEU A 297 -7.22 6.68 -13.62
C LEU A 297 -5.85 7.17 -13.18
N GLU A 298 -5.54 8.39 -13.58
CA GLU A 298 -4.36 9.12 -13.20
C GLU A 298 -4.68 10.20 -12.18
N LEU A 299 -3.67 10.68 -11.46
CA LEU A 299 -3.82 11.83 -10.55
C LEU A 299 -4.35 13.08 -11.28
N SER A 300 -3.98 13.25 -12.55
CA SER A 300 -4.37 14.40 -13.39
C SER A 300 -5.86 14.39 -13.76
N ASN A 301 -6.48 13.21 -13.83
CA ASN A 301 -7.84 13.00 -14.32
C ASN A 301 -8.79 12.42 -13.25
N SER A 302 -8.36 12.39 -12.00
CA SER A 302 -9.14 11.90 -10.86
C SER A 302 -9.57 13.05 -9.96
N ARG A 303 -10.87 13.12 -9.63
CA ARG A 303 -11.42 14.09 -8.67
C ARG A 303 -12.14 13.36 -7.55
N PHE A 304 -11.93 13.81 -6.32
CA PHE A 304 -12.57 13.26 -5.14
C PHE A 304 -13.57 14.27 -4.56
N THR A 305 -14.75 13.78 -4.17
CA THR A 305 -15.72 14.52 -3.37
C THR A 305 -16.02 13.74 -2.09
N ILE A 306 -16.33 14.44 -1.01
CA ILE A 306 -16.68 13.87 0.28
C ILE A 306 -18.13 14.25 0.59
N GLU A 307 -18.99 13.26 0.74
CA GLU A 307 -20.39 13.42 1.10
C GLU A 307 -20.62 13.01 2.55
N GLY A 308 -21.45 13.73 3.30
CA GLY A 308 -21.83 13.36 4.68
C GLY A 308 -20.89 13.85 5.79
N ALA A 309 -19.81 14.57 5.48
CA ALA A 309 -18.99 15.26 6.49
C ALA A 309 -19.73 16.50 7.03
N GLY A 310 -20.57 16.29 8.05
CA GLY A 310 -21.18 17.33 8.88
C GLY A 310 -20.30 17.72 10.06
#